data_AF-A0A1H0JQ16-F1
#
_entry.id   AF-A0A1H0JQ16-F1
#
_cell.length_a   1.000
_cell.length_b   1.000
_cell.length_c   1.000
_cell.angle_alpha   90.00
_cell.angle_beta   90.00
_cell.angle_gamma   90.00
#
_symmetry.space_group_name_H-M   'P 1'
#
loop_
_entity.id
_entity.type
_entity.pdbx_description
1 polymer ?
#
loop_
_entity_poly.entity_id
_entity_poly.type
_entity_poly.pdbx_seq_one_letter_code
_entity_poly.pdbx_strand_id
1 'polypeptide(L)' 'MSPITTDRQTDPRLRRRPVRTRPRIDRSAWTCPNCQRETLPPRKRCADCGTSRY' A
#
# COMPACT_ATOMS: atom_id res chain seq x y z
N MET A 1 42.07 13.51 34.02
CA MET A 1 41.66 13.15 32.64
C MET A 1 40.61 12.07 32.75
N SER A 2 39.34 12.39 32.47
CA SER A 2 38.21 11.45 32.58
C SER A 2 37.43 11.44 31.26
N PRO A 3 36.92 10.29 30.81
CA PRO A 3 36.49 10.07 29.44
C PRO A 3 35.08 10.66 29.22
N ILE A 4 34.90 11.34 28.09
CA ILE A 4 33.62 11.94 27.71
C ILE A 4 32.74 10.80 27.19
N THR A 5 31.84 10.33 28.06
CA THR A 5 30.81 9.35 27.69
C THR A 5 29.93 9.91 26.58
N THR A 6 29.85 9.11 25.53
CA THR A 6 28.96 9.14 24.37
C THR A 6 27.58 9.75 24.65
N ASP A 7 27.33 10.94 24.11
CA ASP A 7 25.97 11.41 23.85
C ASP A 7 25.66 11.18 22.37
N ARG A 8 25.16 9.98 22.05
CA ARG A 8 24.47 9.74 20.78
C ARG A 8 23.05 10.27 20.95
N GLN A 9 22.91 11.60 20.88
CA GLN A 9 21.64 12.29 20.81
C GLN A 9 20.85 11.78 19.60
N THR A 10 20.05 10.75 19.83
CA THR A 10 19.19 10.14 18.81
C THR A 10 17.93 10.97 18.78
N ASP A 11 17.95 12.07 18.02
CA ASP A 11 16.84 13.00 17.88
C ASP A 11 15.55 12.24 17.48
N PRO A 12 14.49 12.28 18.31
CA PRO A 12 13.26 11.54 18.06
C PRO A 12 12.44 12.10 16.89
N ARG A 13 12.75 13.30 16.38
CA ARG A 13 12.03 13.91 15.23
C ARG A 13 12.44 13.29 13.91
N LEU A 14 13.60 12.65 13.82
CA LEU A 14 14.02 11.87 12.64
C LEU A 14 13.22 10.57 12.45
N ARG A 15 12.45 10.10 13.46
CA ARG A 15 11.71 8.83 13.37
C ARG A 15 10.40 8.90 12.59
N ARG A 16 9.85 10.09 12.33
CA ARG A 16 8.56 10.21 11.62
C ARG A 16 8.79 10.62 10.18
N ARG A 17 9.30 9.68 9.38
CA ARG A 17 9.12 9.74 7.92
C ARG A 17 7.62 9.62 7.64
N PRO A 18 6.97 10.63 7.05
CA PRO A 18 5.62 10.43 6.52
C PRO A 18 5.77 9.39 5.42
N VAL A 19 5.23 8.20 5.65
CA VAL A 19 5.03 7.22 4.58
C VAL A 19 4.10 7.92 3.61
N ARG A 20 4.67 8.50 2.53
CA ARG A 20 3.90 8.92 1.37
C ARG A 20 3.30 7.64 0.80
N THR A 21 2.14 7.27 1.30
CA THR A 21 1.28 6.27 0.69
C THR A 21 0.84 6.92 -0.61
N ARG A 22 1.67 6.81 -1.67
CA ARG A 22 1.23 7.10 -3.02
C ARG A 22 -0.07 6.31 -3.19
N PRO A 23 -1.20 6.94 -3.55
CA PRO A 23 -2.37 6.18 -3.94
C PRO A 23 -1.88 5.29 -5.08
N ARG A 24 -1.79 3.99 -4.81
CA ARG A 24 -1.53 3.02 -5.87
C ARG A 24 -2.76 3.12 -6.73
N ILE A 25 -2.67 3.91 -7.80
CA ILE A 25 -3.64 3.88 -8.88
C ILE A 25 -3.64 2.42 -9.29
N ASP A 26 -4.70 1.74 -8.90
CA ASP A 26 -4.82 0.32 -9.08
C ASP A 26 -5.20 0.10 -10.55
N ARG A 27 -4.17 0.12 -11.40
CA ARG A 27 -4.29 0.08 -12.87
C ARG A 27 -4.86 -1.24 -13.39
N SER A 28 -5.14 -2.19 -12.50
CA SER A 28 -5.62 -3.52 -12.88
C SER A 28 -7.05 -3.78 -12.45
N ALA A 29 -7.71 -2.82 -11.77
CA ALA A 29 -9.15 -2.83 -11.57
C ALA A 29 -9.89 -2.99 -12.90
N TRP A 30 -10.99 -3.74 -12.90
CA TRP A 30 -11.79 -3.98 -14.08
C TRP A 30 -13.25 -4.16 -13.77
N THR A 31 -14.11 -3.67 -14.66
CA THR A 31 -15.55 -3.86 -14.55
C THR A 31 -15.93 -5.23 -15.08
N CYS A 32 -16.65 -6.00 -14.26
CA CYS A 32 -17.17 -7.30 -14.67
C CYS A 32 -18.18 -7.14 -15.81
N PRO A 33 -18.03 -7.82 -16.96
CA PRO A 33 -18.98 -7.68 -18.06
C PRO A 33 -20.36 -8.28 -17.74
N ASN A 34 -20.44 -9.19 -16.77
CA ASN A 34 -21.68 -9.85 -16.39
C ASN A 34 -22.52 -8.98 -15.44
N CYS A 35 -21.98 -8.63 -14.27
CA CYS A 35 -22.72 -7.88 -13.24
C CYS A 35 -22.37 -6.39 -13.16
N GLN A 36 -21.49 -5.89 -14.04
CA GLN A 36 -21.05 -4.49 -14.12
C GLN A 36 -20.41 -3.95 -12.83
N ARG A 37 -19.97 -4.82 -11.92
CA ARG A 37 -19.27 -4.42 -10.69
C ARG A 37 -17.78 -4.28 -10.91
N GLU A 38 -17.19 -3.31 -10.23
CA GLU A 38 -15.74 -3.11 -10.23
C GLU A 38 -15.06 -4.23 -9.43
N THR A 39 -14.11 -4.90 -10.07
CA THR A 39 -13.29 -5.95 -9.49
C THR A 39 -11.88 -5.43 -9.30
N LEU A 40 -11.45 -5.37 -8.04
CA LEU A 40 -10.10 -4.96 -7.68
C LEU A 40 -9.11 -6.13 -7.84
N PRO A 41 -7.85 -5.86 -8.22
CA PRO A 41 -6.77 -6.83 -8.26
C PRO A 41 -6.44 -7.43 -6.90
N PRO A 42 -5.69 -8.54 -6.89
CA PRO A 42 -5.19 -9.34 -8.03
C PRO A 42 -6.21 -10.33 -8.58
N ARG A 43 -7.51 -10.11 -8.33
CA ARG A 43 -8.57 -11.09 -8.63
C ARG A 43 -8.74 -11.28 -10.14
N LYS A 44 -8.63 -12.54 -10.58
CA LYS A 44 -8.94 -12.97 -11.96
C LYS A 44 -10.43 -13.22 -12.21
N ARG A 45 -11.23 -13.26 -11.15
CA ARG A 45 -12.69 -13.50 -11.18
C ARG A 45 -13.42 -12.44 -10.38
N CYS A 46 -14.62 -12.07 -10.82
CA CYS A 46 -15.51 -11.18 -10.10
C CYS A 46 -15.86 -11.78 -8.72
N ALA A 47 -15.82 -10.95 -7.68
CA ALA A 47 -16.12 -11.37 -6.32
C ALA A 47 -17.62 -11.69 -6.12
N ASP A 48 -18.48 -11.05 -6.91
CA ASP A 48 -19.93 -11.17 -6.75
C ASP A 48 -20.52 -12.31 -7.58
N CYS A 49 -20.15 -12.42 -8.86
CA CYS A 49 -20.76 -13.39 -9.79
C CYS A 49 -19.79 -14.49 -10.27
N GLY A 50 -18.51 -14.42 -9.92
CA GLY A 50 -17.51 -15.43 -10.30
C GLY A 50 -17.05 -15.39 -11.76
N THR A 51 -17.58 -14.48 -12.59
CA THR A 51 -17.15 -14.31 -14.00
C THR A 51 -15.65 -14.05 -14.09
N SER A 52 -14.98 -14.78 -14.98
CA SER A 52 -13.57 -14.63 -15.32
C SER A 52 -13.33 -13.42 -16.22
N ARG A 53 -12.15 -12.79 -16.11
CA ARG A 53 -11.70 -11.75 -17.04
C ARG A 53 -11.13 -12.33 -18.36
N TYR A 54 -10.91 -13.64 -18.41
CA TYR A 54 -10.45 -14.41 -19.58
C TYR A 54 -11.57 -15.29 -20.10
#